data_AF-A0A9D9CUL2-F1
#
_entry.id   AF-A0A9D9CUL2-F1
#
_cell.length_a   1.000
_cell.length_b   1.000
_cell.length_c   1.000
_cell.angle_alpha   90.00
_cell.angle_beta   90.00
_cell.angle_gamma   90.00
#
_symmetry.space_group_name_H-M   'P 1'
#
loop_
_entity.id
_entity.type
_entity.pdbx_description
1 polymer ?
#
loop_
_entity_poly.entity_id
_entity_poly.type
_entity_poly.pdbx_seq_one_letter_code
_entity_poly.pdbx_strand_id
1 'polypeptide(L)' 'NYFDLTMHEQRALWLLVNRCKKLLTERFHPDGFNVGINVGEAAGQSIFHVHIHLIPRYNGDVENPKGGVRGVIPGKQKY' A
#
# COMPACT_ATOMS: atom_id res chain seq x y z
N ASN A 1 11.54 -9.22 -8.16
CA ASN A 1 10.07 -9.04 -8.30
C ASN A 1 9.37 -9.61 -7.06
N TYR A 2 8.15 -9.18 -6.70
CA TYR A 2 7.39 -9.82 -5.61
C TYR A 2 7.21 -11.32 -5.86
N PHE A 3 6.95 -11.72 -7.11
CA PHE A 3 6.78 -13.11 -7.49
C PHE A 3 8.09 -13.92 -7.52
N ASP A 4 9.25 -13.27 -7.47
CA ASP A 4 10.55 -13.95 -7.35
C ASP A 4 10.94 -14.25 -5.89
N LEU A 5 10.22 -13.64 -4.93
CA LEU A 5 10.49 -13.84 -3.52
C LEU A 5 10.15 -15.27 -3.10
N THR A 6 10.98 -15.83 -2.24
CA THR A 6 10.67 -17.10 -1.56
C THR A 6 9.38 -16.96 -0.74
N MET A 7 8.71 -18.08 -0.50
CA MET A 7 7.52 -18.09 0.39
C MET A 7 7.84 -17.58 1.80
N HIS A 8 9.09 -17.74 2.24
CA HIS A 8 9.53 -17.20 3.53
C HIS A 8 9.58 -15.67 3.52
N GLU A 9 10.17 -15.06 2.49
CA GLU A 9 10.23 -13.61 2.34
C GLU A 9 8.83 -13.00 2.16
N GLN A 10 7.98 -13.60 1.33
CA GLN A 10 6.59 -13.15 1.17
C GLN A 10 5.84 -13.14 2.51
N ARG A 11 5.97 -14.23 3.29
CA ARG A 11 5.39 -14.31 4.64
C ARG A 11 5.96 -13.24 5.57
N ALA A 12 7.28 -13.04 5.56
CA ALA A 12 7.93 -12.04 6.41
C ALA A 12 7.44 -10.62 6.11
N LEU A 13 7.25 -10.28 4.83
CA LEU A 13 6.69 -8.99 4.42
C LEU A 13 5.27 -8.79 4.95
N TRP A 14 4.38 -9.78 4.84
CA TRP A 14 3.01 -9.67 5.34
C TRP A 14 2.94 -9.59 6.88
N LEU A 15 3.83 -10.28 7.58
CA LEU A 15 3.99 -10.11 9.04
C LEU A 15 4.40 -8.68 9.40
N LEU A 16 5.31 -8.07 8.63
CA LEU A 16 5.71 -6.68 8.82
C LEU A 16 4.56 -5.71 8.53
N VAL A 17 3.79 -5.92 7.46
CA VAL A 17 2.58 -5.13 7.15
C VAL A 17 1.60 -5.16 8.32
N ASN A 18 1.31 -6.34 8.88
CA ASN A 18 0.42 -6.48 10.04
C ASN A 18 0.94 -5.71 11.27
N ARG A 19 2.26 -5.78 11.54
CA ARG A 19 2.88 -5.04 12.63
C ARG A 19 2.78 -3.52 12.41
N CYS A 20 3.10 -3.05 11.22
CA CYS A 20 2.98 -1.63 10.87
C CYS A 20 1.53 -1.15 10.98
N LYS A 21 0.56 -1.94 10.50
CA LYS A 21 -0.87 -1.62 10.63
C LYS A 21 -1.26 -1.42 12.09
N LYS A 22 -0.82 -2.29 13.00
CA LYS A 22 -1.10 -2.16 14.43
C LYS A 22 -0.55 -0.86 15.00
N LEU A 23 0.72 -0.55 14.73
CA LEU A 23 1.37 0.69 15.17
C LEU A 23 0.68 1.94 14.61
N LEU A 24 0.27 1.92 13.34
CA LEU A 24 -0.44 3.03 12.71
C LEU A 24 -1.84 3.20 13.30
N THR A 25 -2.54 2.11 13.60
CA THR A 25 -3.84 2.15 14.29
C THR A 25 -3.73 2.79 15.66
N GLU A 26 -2.78 2.34 16.48
CA GLU A 26 -2.59 2.86 17.84
C GLU A 26 -2.19 4.34 17.86
N ARG A 27 -1.39 4.78 16.90
CA ARG A 27 -0.85 6.14 16.87
C ARG A 27 -1.76 7.16 16.17
N PHE A 28 -2.41 6.76 15.09
CA PHE A 28 -3.05 7.71 14.17
C PHE A 28 -4.54 7.44 13.93
N HIS A 29 -5.10 6.36 14.51
CA HIS A 29 -6.53 6.05 14.47
C HIS A 29 -7.19 6.19 13.06
N PRO A 30 -6.62 5.60 11.99
CA PRO A 30 -7.23 5.65 10.68
C PRO A 30 -8.51 4.80 10.62
N ASP A 31 -9.47 5.25 9.81
CA ASP A 31 -10.75 4.57 9.58
C ASP A 31 -10.61 3.35 8.66
N GLY A 32 -9.53 3.29 7.89
CA GLY A 32 -9.25 2.18 6.97
C GLY A 32 -7.84 2.20 6.42
N PHE A 33 -7.54 1.26 5.52
CA PHE A 33 -6.23 1.17 4.86
C PHE A 33 -6.40 0.76 3.39
N ASN A 34 -5.56 1.32 2.51
CA ASN A 34 -5.25 0.68 1.25
C ASN A 34 -3.91 -0.03 1.36
N VAL A 35 -3.86 -1.28 0.89
CA VAL A 35 -2.66 -2.10 0.82
C VAL A 35 -2.49 -2.59 -0.60
N GLY A 36 -1.30 -2.44 -1.18
CA GLY A 36 -1.08 -2.86 -2.56
C GLY A 36 0.38 -2.98 -2.96
N ILE A 37 0.59 -3.72 -4.03
CA ILE A 37 1.89 -4.02 -4.63
C ILE A 37 1.70 -3.89 -6.14
N ASN A 38 2.54 -3.09 -6.79
CA ASN A 38 2.59 -3.04 -8.25
C ASN A 38 3.77 -3.88 -8.73
N VAL A 39 3.53 -4.74 -9.71
CA VAL A 39 4.54 -5.64 -10.26
C VAL A 39 4.63 -5.46 -11.77
N GLY A 40 5.77 -4.93 -12.23
CA GLY A 40 6.01 -4.60 -13.62
C GLY A 40 5.50 -3.21 -14.00
N GLU A 41 6.08 -2.66 -15.05
CA GLU A 41 5.79 -1.32 -15.55
C GLU A 41 4.32 -1.14 -15.96
N ALA A 42 3.74 -2.14 -16.61
CA ALA A 42 2.33 -2.14 -17.02
C ALA A 42 1.36 -2.07 -15.83
N ALA A 43 1.76 -2.59 -14.66
CA ALA A 43 1.00 -2.45 -13.41
C ALA A 43 1.25 -1.10 -12.70
N GLY A 44 2.07 -0.23 -13.30
CA GLY A 44 2.39 1.08 -12.75
C GLY A 44 3.49 1.06 -11.67
N GLN A 45 4.38 0.06 -11.69
CA GLN A 45 5.58 0.05 -10.85
C GLN A 45 6.61 1.05 -11.40
N SER A 46 6.98 2.05 -10.60
CA SER A 46 8.04 3.02 -10.93
C SER A 46 9.38 2.73 -10.23
N ILE A 47 9.35 2.00 -9.12
CA ILE A 47 10.55 1.57 -8.38
C ILE A 47 10.68 0.04 -8.50
N PHE A 48 11.69 -0.43 -9.22
CA PHE A 48 11.95 -1.86 -9.49
C PHE A 48 12.65 -2.59 -8.34
N HIS A 49 12.16 -2.34 -7.13
CA HIS A 49 12.51 -3.07 -5.91
C HIS A 49 11.20 -3.47 -5.23
N VAL A 50 11.11 -4.64 -4.62
CA VAL A 50 9.84 -5.08 -3.99
C VAL A 50 9.51 -4.13 -2.84
N HIS A 51 8.29 -3.61 -2.85
CA HIS A 51 7.74 -2.78 -1.78
C HIS A 51 6.22 -2.97 -1.70
N ILE A 52 5.70 -2.87 -0.49
CA ILE A 52 4.25 -2.93 -0.22
C ILE A 52 3.83 -1.55 0.26
N HIS A 53 2.86 -0.94 -0.42
CA HIS A 53 2.22 0.26 0.08
C HIS A 53 1.26 -0.11 1.20
N LEU A 54 1.40 0.52 2.36
CA LEU A 54 0.43 0.49 3.45
C LEU A 54 0.02 1.92 3.74
N ILE A 55 -1.20 2.29 3.35
CA ILE A 55 -1.66 3.67 3.33
C ILE A 55 -2.87 3.80 4.27
N PRO A 56 -2.74 4.49 5.41
CA PRO A 56 -3.87 4.86 6.26
C PRO A 56 -4.88 5.72 5.51
N ARG A 57 -6.18 5.50 5.75
CA ARG A 57 -7.29 6.23 5.14
C ARG A 57 -8.23 6.77 6.21
N TYR A 58 -8.86 7.89 5.92
CA TYR A 58 -9.81 8.56 6.81
C TYR A 58 -11.09 8.90 6.07
N ASN A 59 -12.22 8.90 6.77
CA ASN A 59 -13.49 9.32 6.18
C ASN A 59 -13.38 10.78 5.69
N GLY A 60 -13.61 10.99 4.39
CA GLY A 60 -13.54 12.31 3.75
C GLY A 60 -12.14 12.77 3.34
N ASP A 61 -11.10 11.93 3.43
CA ASP A 61 -9.74 12.28 2.97
C ASP A 61 -9.62 12.45 1.44
N VAL A 62 -10.54 11.85 0.69
CA VAL A 62 -10.73 12.02 -0.75
C VAL A 62 -12.23 12.06 -1.05
N GLU A 63 -12.61 12.78 -2.11
CA GLU A 63 -14.00 12.92 -2.53
C GLU A 63 -14.62 11.58 -2.99
N ASN A 64 -13.85 10.77 -3.72
CA ASN A 64 -14.28 9.44 -4.16
C ASN A 64 -13.24 8.38 -3.77
N PRO A 65 -13.51 7.55 -2.73
CA PRO A 65 -12.56 6.54 -2.27
C PRO A 65 -12.44 5.35 -3.24
N LYS A 66 -13.32 5.23 -4.23
CA LYS A 66 -13.26 4.18 -5.25
C LYS A 66 -12.25 4.59 -6.33
N GLY A 67 -11.14 3.87 -6.42
CA GLY A 67 -10.02 4.20 -7.34
C GLY A 67 -8.70 3.49 -7.03
N GLY A 68 -8.63 2.75 -5.92
CA GLY A 68 -7.44 1.97 -5.54
C GLY A 68 -6.30 2.83 -4.98
N VAL A 69 -5.11 2.23 -4.85
CA VAL A 69 -3.93 2.82 -4.17
C VAL A 69 -3.47 4.14 -4.79
N ARG A 70 -3.55 4.29 -6.13
CA ARG A 70 -3.17 5.55 -6.81
C ARG A 70 -4.13 6.70 -6.53
N GLY A 71 -5.39 6.40 -6.22
CA GLY A 71 -6.42 7.42 -5.95
C GLY A 71 -6.24 8.18 -4.64
N VAL A 72 -5.35 7.74 -3.76
CA VAL A 72 -5.17 8.28 -2.40
C VAL A 72 -4.73 9.74 -2.40
N ILE A 73 -3.87 10.13 -3.35
CA ILE A 73 -3.40 11.52 -3.47
C ILE A 73 -3.82 12.02 -4.86
N PRO A 74 -4.97 12.68 -5.01
CA PRO A 74 -5.53 13.03 -6.32
C PRO A 74 -4.56 13.77 -7.24
N GLY A 75 -3.82 14.76 -6.71
CA GLY A 75 -2.83 15.53 -7.47
C GLY A 75 -1.56 14.75 -7.85
N LYS A 76 -1.40 13.53 -7.35
CA LYS A 76 -0.23 12.67 -7.57
C LYS A 76 -0.62 11.34 -8.23
N GLN A 77 -1.72 11.29 -8.97
CA GLN A 77 -2.12 10.06 -9.65
C GLN A 77 -1.25 9.72 -10.88
N LYS A 78 -0.56 10.72 -11.47
CA LYS A 78 0.07 10.66 -12.79
C LYS A 78 1.58 10.98 -12.81
N TYR A 79 2.23 11.06 -11.64
CA TYR A 79 3.69 11.26 -11.60
C TYR A 79 4.43 10.00 -12.05
#